data_AF-L7CQ25-F1
#
_entry.id   AF-L7CQ25-F1
#
_cell.length_a   1.000
_cell.length_b   1.000
_cell.length_c   1.000
_cell.angle_alpha   90.00
_cell.angle_beta   90.00
_cell.angle_gamma   90.00
#
_symmetry.space_group_name_H-M   'P 1'
#
loop_
_entity.id
_entity.type
_entity.pdbx_description
1 polymer ?
#
loop_
_entity_poly.entity_id
_entity_poly.type
_entity_poly.pdbx_seq_one_letter_code
_entity_poly.pdbx_strand_id
1 'polypeptide(L)'
;MPATVLLGLTTIFTSVAQADIQWRKDLTAAQAEAQQNGKGLLLHFTSDNCVWCDRLEAGAFKSPEVGSAVEQKFVPVKVHAGKSPELAKMFGVTKFPTDVMITPTGKPLGTSVSPQDPKRYVAMLAIAAKKMPLMMTTPAPGAPQTMMASNGQSPAAAPATTAAATTPPRTQQNPHVAASNLPSPDSQFAGGATGRLAGARTDGMTLGMPAQSAPKPEAKTPAFGTDQPKLAMEGFCSVTVINEDQWVEGNPKFGVVHLGKLYLFQNEAKMKTFLADPTPYTPVLNEIDVVRFFEERVIVPGKRQFGMKDPVHQRMFFFADEAAMDHFWNEYERYTDAAIEVMDHAVRDANPGVN
;
A
#
# COMPACT_ATOMS: atom_id res chain seq x y z
N MET A 1 -13.27 -63.14 -45.68
CA MET A 1 -12.16 -62.55 -44.88
C MET A 1 -12.61 -61.15 -44.45
N PRO A 2 -12.87 -60.85 -43.17
CA PRO A 2 -13.24 -59.50 -42.77
C PRO A 2 -11.98 -58.67 -42.52
N ALA A 3 -11.98 -57.45 -43.07
CA ALA A 3 -10.97 -56.44 -42.84
C ALA A 3 -11.28 -55.71 -41.52
N THR A 4 -10.36 -55.79 -40.56
CA THR A 4 -10.43 -55.03 -39.30
C THR A 4 -9.72 -53.70 -39.49
N VAL A 5 -10.47 -52.61 -39.46
CA VAL A 5 -9.95 -51.24 -39.45
C VAL A 5 -9.70 -50.83 -37.99
N LEU A 6 -8.44 -50.55 -37.66
CA LEU A 6 -8.03 -50.08 -36.34
C LEU A 6 -8.02 -48.54 -36.36
N LEU A 7 -8.98 -47.89 -35.71
CA LEU A 7 -8.95 -46.44 -35.48
C LEU A 7 -7.99 -46.13 -34.32
N GLY A 8 -6.84 -45.53 -34.63
CA GLY A 8 -5.92 -45.00 -33.63
C GLY A 8 -6.43 -43.69 -33.05
N LEU A 9 -6.68 -43.65 -31.74
CA LEU A 9 -7.10 -42.47 -31.00
C LEU A 9 -5.85 -41.66 -30.58
N THR A 10 -5.48 -40.65 -31.36
CA THR A 10 -4.35 -39.76 -31.04
C THR A 10 -4.76 -38.73 -29.98
N THR A 11 -4.23 -38.86 -28.77
CA THR A 11 -4.44 -37.89 -27.68
C THR A 11 -3.44 -36.74 -27.84
N ILE A 12 -3.92 -35.54 -28.13
CA ILE A 12 -3.11 -34.32 -28.18
C ILE A 12 -2.96 -33.81 -26.74
N PHE A 13 -1.75 -33.91 -26.17
CA PHE A 13 -1.42 -33.24 -24.92
C PHE A 13 -1.13 -31.76 -25.22
N THR A 14 -2.10 -30.89 -24.97
CA THR A 14 -1.88 -29.45 -24.91
C THR A 14 -1.09 -29.13 -23.63
N SER A 15 0.21 -28.90 -23.79
CA SER A 15 1.05 -28.38 -22.72
C SER A 15 0.60 -26.94 -22.43
N VAL A 16 -0.01 -26.72 -21.26
CA VAL A 16 -0.24 -25.37 -20.75
C VAL A 16 1.13 -24.84 -20.37
N ALA A 17 1.70 -23.99 -21.23
CA ALA A 17 2.95 -23.31 -20.91
C ALA A 17 2.76 -22.54 -19.59
N GLN A 18 3.56 -22.85 -18.58
CA GLN A 18 3.69 -21.99 -17.41
C GLN A 18 4.19 -20.63 -17.90
N ALA A 19 3.32 -19.62 -17.87
CA ALA A 19 3.67 -18.26 -18.24
C ALA A 19 4.49 -17.61 -17.11
N ASP A 20 5.79 -17.86 -17.08
CA ASP A 20 6.72 -17.09 -16.25
C ASP A 20 6.91 -15.68 -16.86
N ILE A 21 6.90 -14.64 -16.02
CA ILE A 21 6.97 -13.25 -16.49
C ILE A 21 8.35 -12.98 -17.09
N GLN A 22 8.41 -12.55 -18.35
CA GLN A 22 9.67 -12.34 -19.06
C GLN A 22 10.24 -10.95 -18.75
N TRP A 23 10.82 -10.76 -17.57
CA TRP A 23 11.38 -9.47 -17.16
C TRP A 23 12.51 -8.98 -18.06
N ARG A 24 12.29 -7.85 -18.73
CA ARG A 24 13.35 -7.11 -19.43
C ARG A 24 14.24 -6.38 -18.42
N LYS A 25 15.53 -6.28 -18.76
CA LYS A 25 16.54 -5.56 -17.95
C LYS A 25 16.94 -4.21 -18.54
N ASP A 26 16.73 -4.03 -19.84
CA ASP A 26 17.06 -2.79 -20.55
C ASP A 26 15.77 -2.03 -20.86
N LEU A 27 15.62 -0.84 -20.25
CA LEU A 27 14.42 -0.02 -20.38
C LEU A 27 14.25 0.52 -21.80
N THR A 28 15.34 0.87 -22.47
CA THR A 28 15.31 1.46 -23.82
C THR A 28 14.85 0.43 -24.85
N ALA A 29 15.40 -0.78 -24.79
CA ALA A 29 14.99 -1.90 -25.63
C ALA A 29 13.53 -2.31 -25.34
N ALA A 30 13.14 -2.36 -24.06
CA ALA A 30 11.75 -2.64 -23.68
C ALA A 30 10.78 -1.58 -24.21
N GLN A 31 11.17 -0.30 -24.22
CA GLN A 31 10.34 0.76 -24.78
C GLN A 31 10.19 0.64 -26.30
N ALA A 32 11.27 0.32 -27.01
CA ALA A 32 11.20 0.05 -28.45
C ALA A 32 10.28 -1.15 -28.75
N GLU A 33 10.41 -2.24 -27.98
CA GLU A 33 9.53 -3.41 -28.08
C GLU A 33 8.05 -3.05 -27.80
N ALA A 34 7.80 -2.25 -26.77
CA ALA A 34 6.47 -1.77 -26.41
C ALA A 34 5.84 -0.97 -27.55
N GLN A 35 6.62 -0.08 -28.21
CA GLN A 35 6.17 0.70 -29.35
C GLN A 35 5.87 -0.16 -30.58
N GLN A 36 6.74 -1.14 -30.87
CA GLN A 36 6.57 -2.06 -32.01
C GLN A 36 5.33 -2.94 -31.86
N ASN A 37 5.05 -3.41 -30.64
CA ASN A 37 3.98 -4.36 -30.38
C ASN A 37 2.68 -3.71 -29.88
N GLY A 38 2.65 -2.38 -29.75
CA GLY A 38 1.50 -1.64 -29.23
C GLY A 38 1.12 -2.01 -27.79
N LYS A 39 2.11 -2.36 -26.97
CA LYS A 39 1.95 -2.73 -25.55
C LYS A 39 2.41 -1.60 -24.63
N GLY A 40 1.87 -1.53 -23.42
CA GLY A 40 2.42 -0.66 -22.38
C GLY A 40 3.78 -1.15 -21.88
N LEU A 41 4.38 -0.37 -20.98
CA LEU A 41 5.45 -0.84 -20.12
C LEU A 41 4.91 -1.02 -18.71
N LEU A 42 5.30 -2.12 -18.07
CA LEU A 42 5.12 -2.35 -16.64
C LEU A 42 6.50 -2.27 -15.99
N LEU A 43 6.78 -1.18 -15.28
CA LEU A 43 8.02 -0.99 -14.55
C LEU A 43 7.81 -1.46 -13.11
N HIS A 44 8.41 -2.59 -12.76
CA HIS A 44 8.36 -3.16 -11.42
C HIS A 44 9.58 -2.74 -10.62
N PHE A 45 9.38 -1.83 -9.67
CA PHE A 45 10.44 -1.31 -8.81
C PHE A 45 10.63 -2.18 -7.57
N THR A 46 11.87 -2.63 -7.36
CA THR A 46 12.29 -3.40 -6.17
C THR A 46 13.45 -2.71 -5.45
N SER A 47 13.73 -3.18 -4.24
CA SER A 47 14.92 -2.85 -3.45
C SER A 47 15.49 -4.11 -2.81
N ASP A 48 16.71 -4.01 -2.29
CA ASP A 48 17.31 -5.06 -1.47
C ASP A 48 16.51 -5.26 -0.16
N ASN A 49 16.72 -6.34 0.60
CA ASN A 49 16.09 -6.58 1.92
C ASN A 49 14.58 -6.30 2.00
N CYS A 50 13.86 -6.61 0.92
CA CYS A 50 12.45 -6.27 0.74
C CYS A 50 11.58 -7.54 0.82
N VAL A 51 11.06 -7.85 2.01
CA VAL A 51 10.20 -9.03 2.24
C VAL A 51 8.97 -9.03 1.33
N TRP A 52 8.40 -7.86 1.05
CA TRP A 52 7.24 -7.70 0.15
C TRP A 52 7.57 -7.98 -1.31
N CYS A 53 8.81 -7.70 -1.71
CA CYS A 53 9.30 -8.01 -3.04
C CYS A 53 9.47 -9.53 -3.17
N ASP A 54 10.14 -10.16 -2.20
CA ASP A 54 10.36 -11.61 -2.18
C ASP A 54 9.03 -12.38 -2.15
N ARG A 55 8.06 -11.91 -1.35
CA ARG A 55 6.72 -12.51 -1.28
C ARG A 55 5.97 -12.39 -2.61
N LEU A 56 6.03 -11.25 -3.28
CA LEU A 56 5.39 -11.07 -4.57
C LEU A 56 6.02 -12.01 -5.63
N GLU A 57 7.34 -12.18 -5.60
CA GLU A 57 8.08 -13.08 -6.49
C GLU A 57 7.76 -14.56 -6.25
N ALA A 58 7.55 -14.95 -4.99
CA ALA A 58 7.16 -16.31 -4.62
C ALA A 58 5.65 -16.57 -4.80
N GLY A 59 4.82 -15.52 -4.77
CA GLY A 59 3.37 -15.56 -4.82
C GLY A 59 2.81 -15.14 -6.18
N ALA A 60 2.31 -13.90 -6.28
CA ALA A 60 1.59 -13.41 -7.46
C ALA A 60 2.33 -13.61 -8.78
N PHE A 61 3.66 -13.45 -8.80
CA PHE A 61 4.44 -13.63 -10.04
C PHE A 61 4.61 -15.09 -10.47
N LYS A 62 4.19 -16.06 -9.65
CA LYS A 62 4.09 -17.48 -10.03
C LYS A 62 2.70 -17.89 -10.50
N SER A 63 1.71 -17.00 -10.44
CA SER A 63 0.37 -17.23 -10.99
C SER A 63 0.40 -17.16 -12.53
N PRO A 64 -0.06 -18.20 -13.26
CA PRO A 64 -0.20 -18.16 -14.71
C PRO A 64 -1.14 -17.05 -15.19
N GLU A 65 -2.16 -16.69 -14.39
CA GLU A 65 -3.10 -15.62 -14.68
C GLU A 65 -2.40 -14.26 -14.69
N VAL A 66 -1.52 -14.01 -13.70
CA VAL A 66 -0.69 -12.79 -13.65
C VAL A 66 0.28 -12.74 -14.82
N GLY A 67 1.03 -13.82 -15.06
CA GLY A 67 1.96 -13.90 -16.19
C GLY A 67 1.27 -13.63 -17.53
N SER A 68 0.11 -14.24 -17.76
CA SER A 68 -0.69 -14.02 -18.96
C SER A 68 -1.19 -12.58 -19.07
N ALA A 69 -1.70 -12.00 -17.98
CA ALA A 69 -2.21 -10.63 -17.99
C ALA A 69 -1.11 -9.59 -18.27
N VAL A 70 0.09 -9.80 -17.72
CA VAL A 70 1.26 -8.96 -18.00
C VAL A 70 1.63 -9.05 -19.47
N GLU A 71 1.92 -10.25 -19.97
CA GLU A 71 2.43 -10.45 -21.33
C GLU A 71 1.43 -10.04 -22.43
N GLN A 72 0.12 -10.08 -22.15
CA GLN A 72 -0.90 -9.67 -23.11
C GLN A 72 -0.93 -8.16 -23.38
N LYS A 73 -0.59 -7.32 -22.39
CA LYS A 73 -0.82 -5.88 -22.46
C LYS A 73 0.42 -5.03 -22.20
N PHE A 74 1.47 -5.62 -21.64
CA PHE A 74 2.65 -4.90 -21.20
C PHE A 74 3.93 -5.62 -21.63
N VAL A 75 5.00 -4.84 -21.78
CA VAL A 75 6.39 -5.31 -21.75
C VAL A 75 6.90 -5.08 -20.32
N PRO A 76 7.14 -6.13 -19.53
CA PRO A 76 7.54 -6.00 -18.14
C PRO A 76 9.04 -5.70 -18.02
N VAL A 77 9.39 -4.73 -17.16
CA VAL A 77 10.77 -4.32 -16.87
C VAL A 77 10.99 -4.34 -15.38
N LYS A 78 12.03 -5.05 -14.92
CA LYS A 78 12.39 -5.08 -13.51
C LYS A 78 13.44 -4.01 -13.22
N VAL A 79 13.13 -3.11 -12.29
CA VAL A 79 13.96 -1.95 -11.96
C VAL A 79 14.40 -2.03 -10.51
N HIS A 80 15.70 -2.03 -10.26
CA HIS A 80 16.22 -1.97 -8.90
C HIS A 80 16.47 -0.51 -8.50
N ALA A 81 15.72 0.00 -7.51
CA ALA A 81 15.75 1.42 -7.15
C ALA A 81 17.13 1.91 -6.70
N GLY A 82 17.88 1.09 -5.95
CA GLY A 82 19.25 1.42 -5.54
C GLY A 82 20.25 1.51 -6.71
N LYS A 83 19.95 0.88 -7.86
CA LYS A 83 20.79 0.92 -9.08
C LYS A 83 20.27 1.94 -10.09
N SER A 84 19.05 2.46 -9.90
CA SER A 84 18.40 3.41 -10.79
C SER A 84 17.65 4.50 -9.99
N PRO A 85 18.35 5.26 -9.11
CA PRO A 85 17.71 6.18 -8.18
C PRO A 85 16.99 7.35 -8.89
N GLU A 86 17.56 7.87 -9.98
CA GLU A 86 16.94 8.93 -10.77
C GLU A 86 15.62 8.48 -11.42
N LEU A 87 15.54 7.21 -11.83
CA LEU A 87 14.32 6.66 -12.42
C LEU A 87 13.23 6.46 -11.36
N ALA A 88 13.59 5.95 -10.18
CA ALA A 88 12.66 5.84 -9.05
C ALA A 88 12.12 7.22 -8.64
N LYS A 89 13.01 8.22 -8.56
CA LYS A 89 12.64 9.62 -8.27
C LYS A 89 11.71 10.21 -9.32
N MET A 90 12.00 9.99 -10.61
CA MET A 90 11.18 10.48 -11.73
C MET A 90 9.73 9.97 -11.65
N PHE A 91 9.53 8.72 -11.24
CA PHE A 91 8.21 8.13 -11.08
C PHE A 91 7.64 8.27 -9.65
N GLY A 92 8.32 8.98 -8.75
CA GLY A 92 7.86 9.20 -7.38
C GLY A 92 7.79 7.92 -6.54
N VAL A 93 8.62 6.91 -6.85
CA VAL A 93 8.63 5.63 -6.14
C VAL A 93 9.37 5.77 -4.82
N THR A 94 8.63 5.68 -3.72
CA THR A 94 9.16 5.77 -2.34
C THR A 94 8.89 4.54 -1.49
N LYS A 95 8.16 3.55 -2.03
CA LYS A 95 7.80 2.30 -1.35
C LYS A 95 8.06 1.12 -2.28
N PHE A 96 8.30 -0.04 -1.71
CA PHE A 96 8.60 -1.25 -2.48
C PHE A 96 7.79 -2.46 -2.02
N PRO A 97 7.41 -3.35 -2.95
CA PRO A 97 7.52 -3.20 -4.40
C PRO A 97 6.45 -2.26 -4.98
N THR A 98 6.80 -1.46 -5.99
CA THR A 98 5.85 -0.56 -6.67
C THR A 98 5.85 -0.82 -8.17
N ASP A 99 4.65 -0.93 -8.74
CA ASP A 99 4.44 -1.06 -10.18
C ASP A 99 4.01 0.28 -10.78
N VAL A 100 4.72 0.69 -11.82
CA VAL A 100 4.42 1.87 -12.63
C VAL A 100 4.05 1.39 -14.03
N MET A 101 2.82 1.65 -14.46
CA MET A 101 2.33 1.31 -15.80
C MET A 101 2.29 2.57 -16.66
N ILE A 102 2.95 2.52 -17.82
CA ILE A 102 3.04 3.64 -18.77
C ILE A 102 2.73 3.19 -20.19
N THR A 103 2.34 4.13 -21.05
CA THR A 103 2.19 3.90 -22.50
C THR A 103 3.55 3.59 -23.15
N PRO A 104 3.58 3.04 -24.37
CA PRO A 104 4.82 2.89 -25.14
C PRO A 104 5.62 4.20 -25.31
N THR A 105 4.93 5.34 -25.26
CA THR A 105 5.52 6.69 -25.36
C THR A 105 5.89 7.30 -24.00
N GLY A 106 5.71 6.56 -22.90
CA GLY A 106 6.11 6.97 -21.56
C GLY A 106 5.08 7.78 -20.76
N LYS A 107 3.82 7.87 -21.21
CA LYS A 107 2.75 8.56 -20.45
C LYS A 107 2.19 7.64 -19.34
N PRO A 108 1.90 8.16 -18.13
CA PRO A 108 1.39 7.35 -17.02
C PRO A 108 -0.02 6.80 -17.28
N LEU A 109 -0.21 5.52 -16.98
CA LEU A 109 -1.50 4.82 -16.94
C LEU A 109 -1.95 4.56 -15.51
N GLY A 110 -0.98 4.36 -14.61
CA GLY A 110 -1.20 4.21 -13.18
C GLY A 110 0.07 3.82 -12.45
N THR A 111 0.05 4.02 -11.14
CA THR A 111 1.10 3.57 -10.21
C THR A 111 0.42 2.94 -9.00
N SER A 112 0.97 1.85 -8.48
CA SER A 112 0.44 1.20 -7.28
C SER A 112 1.55 0.46 -6.52
N VAL A 113 1.44 0.39 -5.19
CA VAL A 113 2.18 -0.64 -4.44
C VAL A 113 1.66 -2.00 -4.92
N SER A 114 2.58 -2.88 -5.27
CA SER A 114 2.27 -4.10 -6.03
C SER A 114 1.35 -5.02 -5.20
N PRO A 115 0.12 -5.34 -5.69
CA PRO A 115 -0.79 -6.22 -4.96
C PRO A 115 -0.19 -7.61 -4.76
N GLN A 116 -0.24 -8.13 -3.53
CA GLN A 116 0.29 -9.46 -3.23
C GLN A 116 -0.66 -10.60 -3.71
N ASP A 117 -1.96 -10.33 -3.80
CA ASP A 117 -2.96 -11.27 -4.33
C ASP A 117 -2.98 -11.27 -5.88
N PRO A 118 -2.94 -12.43 -6.55
CA PRO A 118 -2.96 -12.54 -8.00
C PRO A 118 -4.18 -11.90 -8.68
N LYS A 119 -5.39 -12.06 -8.14
CA LYS A 119 -6.62 -11.55 -8.78
C LYS A 119 -6.62 -10.03 -8.78
N ARG A 120 -6.16 -9.41 -7.69
CA ARG A 120 -6.00 -7.96 -7.58
C ARG A 120 -4.91 -7.44 -8.48
N TYR A 121 -3.80 -8.16 -8.60
CA TYR A 121 -2.74 -7.81 -9.54
C TYR A 121 -3.29 -7.75 -10.97
N VAL A 122 -4.02 -8.78 -11.40
CA VAL A 122 -4.70 -8.81 -12.70
C VAL A 122 -5.71 -7.66 -12.86
N ALA A 123 -6.50 -7.36 -11.81
CA ALA A 123 -7.45 -6.25 -11.84
C ALA A 123 -6.74 -4.89 -12.01
N MET A 124 -5.63 -4.66 -11.31
CA MET A 124 -4.79 -3.48 -11.45
C MET A 124 -4.30 -3.31 -12.90
N LEU A 125 -3.75 -4.38 -13.48
CA LEU A 125 -3.28 -4.39 -14.88
C LEU A 125 -4.43 -4.09 -15.85
N ALA A 126 -5.62 -4.67 -15.62
CA ALA A 126 -6.79 -4.43 -16.46
C ALA A 126 -7.26 -2.97 -16.39
N ILE A 127 -7.23 -2.34 -15.21
CA ILE A 127 -7.56 -0.91 -15.04
C ILE A 127 -6.57 -0.03 -15.81
N ALA A 128 -5.27 -0.32 -15.72
CA ALA A 128 -4.26 0.41 -16.47
C ALA A 128 -4.39 0.20 -17.99
N ALA A 129 -4.64 -1.03 -18.44
CA ALA A 129 -4.81 -1.35 -19.86
C ALA A 129 -6.02 -0.65 -20.49
N LYS A 130 -7.11 -0.43 -19.74
CA LYS A 130 -8.28 0.34 -20.20
C LYS A 130 -7.97 1.81 -20.51
N LYS A 131 -6.92 2.37 -19.88
CA LYS A 131 -6.46 3.74 -20.13
C LYS A 131 -5.49 3.84 -21.30
N MET A 132 -5.07 2.70 -21.87
CA MET A 132 -4.17 2.71 -23.01
C MET A 132 -4.86 3.35 -24.20
N PRO A 133 -4.28 4.40 -24.82
CA PRO A 133 -4.85 4.94 -26.03
C PRO A 133 -4.85 3.85 -27.10
N LEU A 134 -5.96 3.72 -27.83
CA LEU A 134 -6.00 2.92 -29.05
C LEU A 134 -4.90 3.49 -29.96
N MET A 135 -3.82 2.72 -30.16
CA MET A 135 -2.81 3.15 -31.10
C MET A 135 -3.45 3.18 -32.48
N MET A 136 -3.65 4.38 -33.02
CA MET A 136 -3.65 4.56 -34.47
C MET A 136 -2.26 4.09 -34.91
N THR A 137 -2.18 2.94 -35.59
CA THR A 137 -0.97 2.48 -36.26
C THR A 137 -0.55 3.54 -37.28
N THR A 138 0.24 4.53 -36.85
CA THR A 138 0.98 5.38 -37.76
C THR A 138 2.18 4.55 -38.22
N PRO A 139 2.30 4.21 -39.52
CA PRO A 139 3.47 3.51 -40.01
C PRO A 139 4.73 4.34 -39.70
N ALA A 140 5.76 3.69 -39.19
CA ALA A 140 7.08 4.31 -39.04
C ALA A 140 7.54 4.88 -40.40
N PRO A 141 8.03 6.13 -40.46
CA PRO A 141 8.56 6.68 -41.69
C PRO A 141 9.92 6.03 -41.98
N GLY A 142 9.96 5.08 -42.92
CA GLY A 142 11.23 4.46 -43.29
C GLY A 142 11.13 3.18 -44.10
N ALA A 143 10.47 3.21 -45.25
CA ALA A 143 10.74 2.27 -46.33
C ALA A 143 10.88 3.06 -47.64
N PRO A 144 12.00 2.94 -48.38
CA PRO A 144 12.16 3.63 -49.65
C PRO A 144 11.20 3.02 -50.67
N GLN A 145 10.14 3.76 -51.00
CA GLN A 145 9.30 3.42 -52.15
C GLN A 145 10.09 3.72 -53.42
N THR A 146 10.47 2.66 -54.13
CA THR A 146 10.99 2.73 -55.49
C THR A 146 9.89 3.32 -56.37
N MET A 147 10.05 4.59 -56.72
CA MET A 147 9.14 5.32 -57.61
C MET A 147 9.30 4.75 -59.03
N MET A 148 8.30 4.02 -59.53
CA MET A 148 8.07 3.91 -60.97
C MET A 148 6.94 4.86 -61.36
N ALA A 149 7.29 5.82 -62.21
CA ALA A 149 6.38 6.79 -62.77
C ALA A 149 5.42 6.15 -63.77
N SER A 150 4.14 6.52 -63.70
CA SER A 150 3.30 6.58 -64.89
C SER A 150 2.35 7.76 -64.80
N ASN A 151 2.19 8.37 -65.96
CA ASN A 151 1.82 9.74 -66.24
C ASN A 151 0.33 9.81 -66.61
N GLY A 152 -0.39 10.86 -66.19
CA GLY A 152 -1.79 11.09 -66.60
C GLY A 152 -2.43 12.35 -65.99
N GLN A 153 -2.31 13.46 -66.70
CA GLN A 153 -2.93 14.79 -66.47
C GLN A 153 -4.49 14.75 -66.51
N SER A 154 -5.19 15.33 -65.52
CA SER A 154 -5.89 16.66 -65.46
C SER A 154 -7.29 16.73 -66.14
N PRO A 155 -8.23 17.68 -65.87
CA PRO A 155 -8.16 18.89 -65.01
C PRO A 155 -9.43 19.26 -64.17
N ALA A 156 -9.30 20.41 -63.49
CA ALA A 156 -10.14 21.22 -62.59
C ALA A 156 -11.62 21.52 -62.92
N ALA A 157 -12.39 21.90 -61.88
CA ALA A 157 -13.19 23.15 -61.82
C ALA A 157 -13.85 23.41 -60.44
N ALA A 158 -13.70 24.65 -59.95
CA ALA A 158 -14.64 25.39 -59.09
C ALA A 158 -15.17 26.59 -59.92
N PRO A 159 -16.25 27.33 -59.56
CA PRO A 159 -16.14 28.37 -58.49
C PRO A 159 -17.45 28.81 -57.75
N ALA A 160 -17.25 29.57 -56.64
CA ALA A 160 -18.00 30.76 -56.14
C ALA A 160 -19.51 30.68 -55.75
N THR A 161 -20.15 31.47 -54.86
CA THR A 161 -19.86 32.48 -53.80
C THR A 161 -21.21 32.86 -53.13
N THR A 162 -21.16 33.55 -51.97
CA THR A 162 -22.16 34.42 -51.24
C THR A 162 -22.52 33.88 -49.86
N ALA A 163 -22.68 34.66 -48.78
CA ALA A 163 -22.36 36.03 -48.41
C ALA A 163 -22.43 36.14 -46.85
N ALA A 164 -21.89 37.22 -46.29
CA ALA A 164 -21.65 37.45 -44.86
C ALA A 164 -22.80 38.13 -44.08
N ALA A 165 -22.78 38.00 -42.74
CA ALA A 165 -23.22 39.00 -41.73
C ALA A 165 -22.86 38.50 -40.30
N THR A 166 -21.78 39.00 -39.65
CA THR A 166 -21.68 40.07 -38.62
C THR A 166 -22.09 39.75 -37.14
N THR A 167 -21.06 39.55 -36.28
CA THR A 167 -20.79 40.09 -34.89
C THR A 167 -21.78 39.95 -33.70
N PRO A 168 -21.33 40.01 -32.41
CA PRO A 168 -20.16 39.41 -31.73
C PRO A 168 -20.54 38.87 -30.31
N PRO A 169 -19.68 38.78 -29.25
CA PRO A 169 -19.61 37.59 -28.40
C PRO A 169 -20.30 37.74 -27.02
N ARG A 170 -20.85 36.64 -26.49
CA ARG A 170 -21.29 36.59 -25.08
C ARG A 170 -20.51 35.51 -24.33
N THR A 171 -19.69 35.99 -23.41
CA THR A 171 -19.16 35.25 -22.27
C THR A 171 -20.31 34.59 -21.49
N GLN A 172 -20.25 33.27 -21.31
CA GLN A 172 -20.96 32.61 -20.22
C GLN A 172 -19.95 31.85 -19.36
N GLN A 173 -19.79 32.42 -18.17
CA GLN A 173 -19.16 31.81 -17.02
C GLN A 173 -19.91 30.57 -16.60
N ASN A 174 -19.13 29.63 -16.08
CA ASN A 174 -19.53 28.42 -15.40
C ASN A 174 -19.76 28.74 -13.91
N PRO A 175 -20.95 28.52 -13.32
CA PRO A 175 -21.10 28.53 -11.87
C PRO A 175 -21.80 27.26 -11.40
N HIS A 176 -21.03 26.26 -10.97
CA HIS A 176 -21.54 25.24 -10.05
C HIS A 176 -20.50 24.98 -8.94
N VAL A 177 -20.46 25.93 -8.01
CA VAL A 177 -20.29 25.62 -6.58
C VAL A 177 -21.69 25.72 -5.97
N ALA A 178 -22.21 24.62 -5.46
CA ALA A 178 -23.39 24.61 -4.61
C ALA A 178 -23.04 23.77 -3.38
N ALA A 179 -22.68 24.48 -2.31
CA ALA A 179 -22.76 23.97 -0.96
C ALA A 179 -24.23 23.65 -0.65
N SER A 180 -24.48 22.52 -0.01
CA SER A 180 -25.77 22.21 0.60
C SER A 180 -25.52 21.71 2.01
N ASN A 181 -25.77 22.61 2.96
CA ASN A 181 -26.07 22.29 4.36
C ASN A 181 -27.23 21.29 4.43
N LEU A 182 -27.12 20.32 5.34
CA LEU A 182 -28.26 19.61 5.91
C LEU A 182 -28.05 19.42 7.44
N PRO A 183 -29.14 19.34 8.23
CA PRO A 183 -29.20 19.77 9.63
C PRO A 183 -29.10 18.64 10.67
N SER A 184 -28.78 19.04 11.91
CA SER A 184 -28.90 18.26 13.14
C SER A 184 -30.36 17.97 13.52
N PRO A 185 -30.65 16.87 14.22
CA PRO A 185 -31.88 16.71 14.98
C PRO A 185 -31.63 16.87 16.49
N ASP A 186 -32.14 17.97 17.05
CA ASP A 186 -32.55 18.04 18.45
C ASP A 186 -33.98 17.48 18.58
N SER A 187 -34.22 16.63 19.56
CA SER A 187 -35.56 16.34 20.05
C SER A 187 -35.52 16.13 21.56
N GLN A 188 -36.13 17.10 22.23
CA GLN A 188 -36.38 17.21 23.65
C GLN A 188 -37.40 16.16 24.10
N PHE A 189 -37.19 15.59 25.28
CA PHE A 189 -38.30 15.11 26.12
C PHE A 189 -38.16 15.72 27.52
N ALA A 190 -39.26 16.37 27.93
CA ALA A 190 -39.48 16.96 29.24
C ALA A 190 -39.95 15.90 30.25
N GLY A 191 -39.65 16.14 31.53
CA GLY A 191 -40.23 15.37 32.63
C GLY A 191 -39.51 15.61 33.95
N GLY A 192 -39.85 16.71 34.62
CA GLY A 192 -39.31 17.03 35.95
C GLY A 192 -39.92 16.18 37.06
N ALA A 193 -39.12 15.93 38.09
CA ALA A 193 -39.58 15.72 39.46
C ALA A 193 -38.54 16.26 40.44
N THR A 194 -38.92 17.33 41.10
CA THR A 194 -38.24 17.98 42.23
C THR A 194 -38.28 17.11 43.48
N GLY A 195 -37.15 17.02 44.19
CA GLY A 195 -37.08 16.57 45.58
C GLY A 195 -35.83 17.15 46.25
N ARG A 196 -36.03 18.12 47.15
CA ARG A 196 -35.00 18.76 47.99
C ARG A 196 -35.23 18.35 49.45
N LEU A 197 -34.17 18.54 50.25
CA LEU A 197 -34.06 18.51 51.74
C LEU A 197 -33.76 17.11 52.32
N ALA A 198 -32.90 16.89 53.32
CA ALA A 198 -32.04 17.70 54.20
C ALA A 198 -30.89 16.74 54.64
N GLY A 199 -29.65 17.17 54.88
CA GLY A 199 -29.21 17.91 56.07
C GLY A 199 -28.69 16.94 57.15
N ALA A 200 -27.36 16.93 57.39
CA ALA A 200 -26.74 16.78 58.71
C ALA A 200 -25.20 16.77 58.58
N ARG A 201 -24.59 17.89 58.98
CA ARG A 201 -23.23 17.91 59.52
C ARG A 201 -23.32 17.46 60.98
N THR A 202 -22.36 16.66 61.44
CA THR A 202 -21.99 16.63 62.85
C THR A 202 -20.49 16.72 62.98
N ASP A 203 -20.10 17.56 63.92
CA ASP A 203 -18.75 17.88 64.36
C ASP A 203 -18.07 16.72 65.09
N GLY A 204 -16.74 16.71 65.00
CA GLY A 204 -15.87 16.57 66.16
C GLY A 204 -15.78 15.20 66.84
N MET A 205 -14.70 14.47 66.53
CA MET A 205 -13.99 13.63 67.49
C MET A 205 -12.51 13.56 67.08
N THR A 206 -11.72 14.40 67.73
CA THR A 206 -10.26 14.32 67.77
C THR A 206 -9.83 13.26 68.77
N LEU A 207 -9.03 12.29 68.34
CA LEU A 207 -8.21 11.45 69.22
C LEU A 207 -6.79 11.44 68.66
N GLY A 208 -5.83 11.81 69.51
CA GLY A 208 -4.47 12.15 69.14
C GLY A 208 -3.47 11.01 69.17
N MET A 209 -2.33 11.35 68.53
CA MET A 209 -0.96 10.85 68.68
C MET A 209 -0.58 9.54 67.97
N PRO A 210 0.70 9.34 67.54
CA PRO A 210 1.83 10.26 67.42
C PRO A 210 2.37 10.41 65.98
N ALA A 211 3.20 11.44 65.76
CA ALA A 211 3.96 11.64 64.54
C ALA A 211 5.04 10.56 64.38
N GLN A 212 4.87 9.68 63.39
CA GLN A 212 5.95 8.85 62.85
C GLN A 212 6.41 9.45 61.52
N SER A 213 7.71 9.70 61.45
CA SER A 213 8.45 10.17 60.30
C SER A 213 8.25 9.21 59.12
N ALA A 214 7.50 9.63 58.11
CA ALA A 214 7.39 8.88 56.86
C ALA A 214 8.71 8.97 56.07
N PRO A 215 9.29 7.85 55.59
CA PRO A 215 10.36 7.92 54.61
C PRO A 215 9.80 8.42 53.27
N LYS A 216 10.59 9.28 52.61
CA LYS A 216 10.37 9.82 51.27
C LYS A 216 9.98 8.70 50.29
N PRO A 217 8.96 8.86 49.42
CA PRO A 217 8.66 7.85 48.41
C PRO A 217 9.79 7.82 47.40
N GLU A 218 10.69 6.84 47.52
CA GLU A 218 11.50 6.39 46.40
C GLU A 218 10.54 5.78 45.38
N ALA A 219 10.66 6.23 44.13
CA ALA A 219 9.93 5.68 43.01
C ALA A 219 10.21 4.18 42.92
N LYS A 220 9.22 3.36 43.31
CA LYS A 220 9.24 1.93 43.05
C LYS A 220 9.03 1.74 41.56
N THR A 221 10.13 1.56 40.84
CA THR A 221 10.10 0.93 39.51
C THR A 221 9.36 -0.41 39.65
N PRO A 222 8.34 -0.70 38.83
CA PRO A 222 7.71 -2.00 38.84
C PRO A 222 8.77 -3.07 38.54
N ALA A 223 8.84 -4.09 39.38
CA ALA A 223 9.69 -5.25 39.15
C ALA A 223 9.16 -6.01 37.92
N PHE A 224 9.90 -5.95 36.80
CA PHE A 224 9.69 -6.85 35.68
C PHE A 224 10.04 -8.27 36.11
N GLY A 225 9.14 -9.23 35.85
CA GLY A 225 9.41 -10.65 36.03
C GLY A 225 10.66 -11.09 35.26
N THR A 226 11.28 -12.18 35.70
CA THR A 226 12.57 -12.72 35.23
C THR A 226 12.57 -13.27 33.79
N ASP A 227 11.65 -12.83 32.94
CA ASP A 227 11.55 -13.28 31.54
C ASP A 227 12.16 -12.20 30.64
N GLN A 228 13.16 -12.57 29.84
CA GLN A 228 13.81 -11.60 28.95
C GLN A 228 12.79 -11.03 27.95
N PRO A 229 12.79 -9.71 27.68
CA PRO A 229 11.84 -9.12 26.76
C PRO A 229 11.99 -9.75 25.38
N LYS A 230 10.86 -10.20 24.81
CA LYS A 230 10.83 -10.75 23.46
C LYS A 230 11.28 -9.70 22.45
N LEU A 231 11.95 -10.13 21.38
CA LEU A 231 12.34 -9.24 20.29
C LEU A 231 11.09 -8.69 19.60
N ALA A 232 11.02 -7.37 19.49
CA ALA A 232 10.07 -6.72 18.60
C ALA A 232 10.47 -6.99 17.15
N MET A 233 9.47 -7.16 16.29
CA MET A 233 9.61 -7.36 14.84
C MET A 233 10.63 -8.43 14.48
N GLU A 234 10.73 -9.50 15.28
CA GLU A 234 11.72 -10.59 15.12
C GLU A 234 13.18 -10.12 15.08
N GLY A 235 13.50 -8.97 15.70
CA GLY A 235 14.85 -8.42 15.80
C GLY A 235 15.25 -7.49 14.64
N PHE A 236 14.33 -7.20 13.72
CA PHE A 236 14.57 -6.24 12.64
C PHE A 236 14.41 -4.80 13.11
N CYS A 237 15.17 -3.90 12.49
CA CYS A 237 15.17 -2.48 12.80
C CYS A 237 13.87 -1.83 12.34
N SER A 238 13.00 -1.48 13.31
CA SER A 238 11.69 -0.88 13.02
C SER A 238 11.79 0.40 12.19
N VAL A 239 12.79 1.25 12.45
CA VAL A 239 12.97 2.51 11.71
C VAL A 239 13.28 2.28 10.24
N THR A 240 14.10 1.29 9.88
CA THR A 240 14.40 0.99 8.46
C THR A 240 13.20 0.33 7.80
N VAL A 241 12.44 -0.51 8.52
CA VAL A 241 11.22 -1.10 7.98
C VAL A 241 10.18 -0.03 7.66
N ILE A 242 9.96 0.93 8.56
CA ILE A 242 8.92 1.97 8.37
C ILE A 242 9.35 3.01 7.33
N ASN A 243 10.55 3.57 7.47
CA ASN A 243 10.98 4.73 6.66
C ASN A 243 11.59 4.34 5.32
N GLU A 244 12.16 3.14 5.21
CA GLU A 244 12.92 2.73 4.02
C GLU A 244 12.31 1.50 3.34
N ASP A 245 11.30 0.86 3.94
CA ASP A 245 10.77 -0.42 3.49
C ASP A 245 11.86 -1.50 3.40
N GLN A 246 12.80 -1.47 4.36
CA GLN A 246 13.96 -2.36 4.44
C GLN A 246 13.97 -3.16 5.74
N TRP A 247 13.90 -4.48 5.61
CA TRP A 247 14.04 -5.42 6.72
C TRP A 247 15.51 -5.69 7.01
N VAL A 248 16.16 -4.74 7.66
CA VAL A 248 17.55 -4.86 8.11
C VAL A 248 17.57 -5.37 9.54
N GLU A 249 18.36 -6.41 9.81
CA GLU A 249 18.57 -6.92 11.17
C GLU A 249 19.12 -5.80 12.07
N GLY A 250 18.57 -5.69 13.28
CA GLY A 250 19.07 -4.77 14.27
C GLY A 250 20.38 -5.28 14.89
N ASN A 251 21.23 -4.34 15.30
CA ASN A 251 22.46 -4.66 16.01
C ASN A 251 22.17 -4.72 17.52
N PRO A 252 22.49 -5.83 18.22
CA PRO A 252 22.28 -5.95 19.66
C PRO A 252 22.93 -4.85 20.52
N LYS A 253 23.94 -4.13 20.00
CA LYS A 253 24.55 -2.97 20.67
C LYS A 253 23.61 -1.76 20.76
N PHE A 254 22.60 -1.68 19.90
CA PHE A 254 21.65 -0.57 19.84
C PHE A 254 20.24 -1.11 20.12
N GLY A 255 19.98 -1.41 21.39
CA GLY A 255 18.71 -1.98 21.86
C GLY A 255 17.93 -1.04 22.77
N VAL A 256 16.61 -1.00 22.62
CA VAL A 256 15.69 -0.24 23.49
C VAL A 256 14.52 -1.13 23.88
N VAL A 257 14.17 -1.16 25.16
CA VAL A 257 12.94 -1.82 25.62
C VAL A 257 11.79 -0.83 25.54
N HIS A 258 10.75 -1.15 24.77
CA HIS A 258 9.54 -0.35 24.60
C HIS A 258 8.32 -1.26 24.60
N LEU A 259 7.30 -0.93 25.40
CA LEU A 259 6.07 -1.72 25.59
C LEU A 259 6.32 -3.22 25.86
N GLY A 260 7.32 -3.50 26.70
CA GLY A 260 7.69 -4.87 27.11
C GLY A 260 8.44 -5.70 26.07
N LYS A 261 8.78 -5.12 24.91
CA LYS A 261 9.59 -5.78 23.87
C LYS A 261 10.93 -5.09 23.67
N LEU A 262 11.93 -5.86 23.24
CA LEU A 262 13.26 -5.37 22.89
C LEU A 262 13.30 -5.03 21.39
N TYR A 263 13.41 -3.75 21.08
CA TYR A 263 13.68 -3.24 19.74
C TYR A 263 15.19 -3.18 19.52
N LEU A 264 15.65 -3.69 18.37
CA LEU A 264 17.04 -3.62 17.94
C LEU A 264 17.16 -2.69 16.73
N PHE A 265 18.17 -1.84 16.69
CA PHE A 265 18.35 -0.88 15.60
C PHE A 265 19.63 -1.14 14.83
N GLN A 266 19.61 -0.87 13.52
CA GLN A 266 20.77 -1.08 12.64
C GLN A 266 22.01 -0.31 13.13
N ASN A 267 21.82 0.92 13.63
CA ASN A 267 22.86 1.79 14.14
C ASN A 267 22.31 2.79 15.16
N GLU A 268 23.21 3.53 15.82
CA GLU A 268 22.87 4.54 16.83
C GLU A 268 21.92 5.64 16.30
N ALA A 269 22.08 6.05 15.04
CA ALA A 269 21.23 7.10 14.46
C ALA A 269 19.76 6.64 14.38
N LYS A 270 19.51 5.40 13.94
CA LYS A 270 18.16 4.81 13.91
C LYS A 270 17.58 4.65 15.31
N MET A 271 18.39 4.25 16.29
CA MET A 271 17.97 4.19 17.69
C MET A 271 17.54 5.56 18.22
N LYS A 272 18.32 6.62 17.93
CA LYS A 272 17.97 8.00 18.30
C LYS A 272 16.68 8.47 17.64
N THR A 273 16.46 8.12 16.37
CA THR A 273 15.19 8.40 15.68
C THR A 273 14.00 7.76 16.41
N PHE A 274 14.13 6.51 16.83
CA PHE A 274 13.08 5.83 17.60
C PHE A 274 12.85 6.48 18.98
N LEU A 275 13.92 6.81 19.70
CA LEU A 275 13.81 7.43 21.03
C LEU A 275 13.19 8.83 21.00
N ALA A 276 13.32 9.55 19.88
CA ALA A 276 12.74 10.88 19.70
C ALA A 276 11.21 10.83 19.58
N ASP A 277 10.68 9.86 18.82
CA ASP A 277 9.26 9.56 18.72
C ASP A 277 9.07 8.08 18.34
N PRO A 278 8.76 7.19 19.32
CA PRO A 278 8.65 5.76 19.07
C PRO A 278 7.33 5.37 18.38
N THR A 279 6.31 6.21 18.45
CA THR A 279 4.93 5.94 18.00
C THR A 279 4.87 5.46 16.54
N PRO A 280 5.44 6.16 15.54
CA PRO A 280 5.38 5.72 14.15
C PRO A 280 6.14 4.40 13.90
N TYR A 281 7.11 4.07 14.76
CA TYR A 281 7.97 2.89 14.61
C TYR A 281 7.51 1.69 15.44
N THR A 282 6.42 1.84 16.18
CA THR A 282 5.87 0.80 17.04
C THR A 282 4.65 0.18 16.35
N PRO A 283 4.67 -1.13 16.06
CA PRO A 283 3.54 -1.80 15.42
C PRO A 283 2.26 -1.65 16.22
N VAL A 284 1.16 -1.43 15.52
CA VAL A 284 -0.16 -1.24 16.12
C VAL A 284 -0.57 -2.47 16.91
N LEU A 285 -1.22 -2.24 18.05
CA LEU A 285 -1.56 -3.27 19.05
C LEU A 285 -0.36 -4.16 19.46
N ASN A 286 0.88 -3.64 19.39
CA ASN A 286 2.08 -4.36 19.77
C ASN A 286 2.23 -5.73 19.04
N GLU A 287 1.97 -5.74 17.73
CA GLU A 287 2.03 -6.92 16.84
C GLU A 287 0.91 -7.95 17.08
N ILE A 288 -0.20 -7.55 17.71
CA ILE A 288 -1.41 -8.38 17.77
C ILE A 288 -2.20 -8.21 16.47
N ASP A 289 -2.71 -9.31 15.94
CA ASP A 289 -3.60 -9.32 14.78
C ASP A 289 -4.88 -8.55 15.10
N VAL A 290 -5.02 -7.38 14.46
CA VAL A 290 -6.13 -6.45 14.66
C VAL A 290 -7.47 -7.03 14.20
N VAL A 291 -7.50 -7.87 13.16
CA VAL A 291 -8.74 -8.49 12.66
C VAL A 291 -9.24 -9.48 13.70
N ARG A 292 -8.36 -10.38 14.14
CA ARG A 292 -8.70 -11.38 15.18
C ARG A 292 -9.06 -10.71 16.51
N PHE A 293 -8.39 -9.61 16.83
CA PHE A 293 -8.68 -8.85 18.04
C PHE A 293 -10.09 -8.22 18.02
N PHE A 294 -10.46 -7.51 16.94
CA PHE A 294 -11.74 -6.81 16.89
C PHE A 294 -12.93 -7.73 16.55
N GLU A 295 -12.75 -8.70 15.66
CA GLU A 295 -13.86 -9.54 15.19
C GLU A 295 -14.04 -10.78 16.05
N GLU A 296 -12.95 -11.48 16.36
CA GLU A 296 -12.98 -12.75 17.08
C GLU A 296 -12.76 -12.58 18.60
N ARG A 297 -12.36 -11.38 19.06
CA ARG A 297 -12.04 -11.06 20.45
C ARG A 297 -10.96 -11.97 21.05
N VAL A 298 -10.01 -12.38 20.22
CA VAL A 298 -8.86 -13.19 20.63
C VAL A 298 -7.56 -12.46 20.35
N ILE A 299 -6.58 -12.65 21.23
CA ILE A 299 -5.25 -12.10 21.08
C ILE A 299 -4.38 -13.13 20.38
N VAL A 300 -4.11 -12.89 19.10
CA VAL A 300 -3.21 -13.73 18.29
C VAL A 300 -2.03 -12.89 17.85
N PRO A 301 -0.78 -13.27 18.17
CA PRO A 301 0.39 -12.58 17.64
C PRO A 301 0.44 -12.68 16.12
N GLY A 302 0.64 -11.56 15.47
CA GLY A 302 0.94 -11.51 14.06
C GLY A 302 2.34 -12.05 13.77
N LYS A 303 2.57 -12.40 12.51
CA LYS A 303 3.86 -12.90 12.01
C LYS A 303 4.46 -11.86 11.08
N ARG A 304 5.78 -11.73 11.10
CA ARG A 304 6.49 -10.72 10.30
C ARG A 304 6.17 -10.79 8.80
N GLN A 305 6.07 -12.00 8.26
CA GLN A 305 5.74 -12.26 6.86
C GLN A 305 4.34 -11.76 6.43
N PHE A 306 3.48 -11.49 7.41
CA PHE A 306 2.16 -10.88 7.25
C PHE A 306 2.11 -9.52 7.96
N GLY A 307 3.19 -8.73 7.90
CA GLY A 307 3.15 -7.31 8.26
C GLY A 307 2.47 -6.47 7.18
N MET A 308 2.02 -5.26 7.45
CA MET A 308 1.80 -4.26 6.39
C MET A 308 1.66 -2.87 6.96
N LYS A 309 1.98 -1.84 6.14
CA LYS A 309 1.61 -0.47 6.46
C LYS A 309 0.19 -0.19 5.97
N ASP A 310 -0.64 0.37 6.83
CA ASP A 310 -1.96 0.84 6.41
C ASP A 310 -1.82 2.05 5.45
N PRO A 311 -2.77 2.26 4.53
CA PRO A 311 -2.65 3.33 3.53
C PRO A 311 -2.87 4.74 4.10
N VAL A 312 -3.50 4.90 5.26
CA VAL A 312 -3.93 6.20 5.81
C VAL A 312 -2.88 6.77 6.76
N HIS A 313 -2.55 6.03 7.83
CA HIS A 313 -1.66 6.46 8.90
C HIS A 313 -0.21 5.99 8.71
N GLN A 314 0.03 5.10 7.74
CA GLN A 314 1.35 4.51 7.49
C GLN A 314 1.92 3.77 8.72
N ARG A 315 1.05 3.27 9.59
CA ARG A 315 1.42 2.48 10.76
C ARG A 315 1.53 1.00 10.38
N MET A 316 2.45 0.29 11.02
CA MET A 316 2.65 -1.13 10.77
C MET A 316 1.67 -1.98 11.57
N PHE A 317 0.96 -2.87 10.88
CA PHE A 317 0.12 -3.93 11.44
C PHE A 317 0.76 -5.28 11.15
N PHE A 318 0.48 -6.29 11.98
CA PHE A 318 0.89 -7.68 11.73
C PHE A 318 -0.30 -8.61 11.89
N PHE A 319 -0.36 -9.65 11.05
CA PHE A 319 -1.47 -10.60 11.03
C PHE A 319 -0.98 -12.03 11.27
N ALA A 320 -1.87 -12.87 11.80
CA ALA A 320 -1.57 -14.26 12.11
C ALA A 320 -1.36 -15.10 10.83
N ASP A 321 -2.05 -14.71 9.76
CA ASP A 321 -2.06 -15.35 8.45
C ASP A 321 -2.39 -14.36 7.32
N GLU A 322 -2.29 -14.84 6.08
CA GLU A 322 -2.57 -14.09 4.86
C GLU A 322 -4.03 -13.66 4.74
N ALA A 323 -4.97 -14.51 5.17
CA ALA A 323 -6.39 -14.23 5.07
C ALA A 323 -6.78 -13.02 5.94
N ALA A 324 -6.26 -12.94 7.17
CA ALA A 324 -6.48 -11.79 8.04
C ALA A 324 -5.84 -10.50 7.48
N MET A 325 -4.64 -10.59 6.91
CA MET A 325 -3.98 -9.45 6.26
C MET A 325 -4.79 -8.93 5.05
N ASP A 326 -5.27 -9.83 4.19
CA ASP A 326 -6.06 -9.47 3.01
C ASP A 326 -7.42 -8.90 3.41
N HIS A 327 -8.05 -9.46 4.45
CA HIS A 327 -9.28 -8.92 5.03
C HIS A 327 -9.07 -7.50 5.54
N PHE A 328 -8.04 -7.28 6.36
CA PHE A 328 -7.68 -5.94 6.83
C PHE A 328 -7.46 -4.98 5.67
N TRP A 329 -6.70 -5.36 4.65
CA TRP A 329 -6.44 -4.46 3.53
C TRP A 329 -7.71 -4.07 2.75
N ASN A 330 -8.71 -4.96 2.68
CA ASN A 330 -9.98 -4.65 2.01
C ASN A 330 -10.89 -3.74 2.85
N GLU A 331 -10.73 -3.77 4.17
CA GLU A 331 -11.60 -3.10 5.12
C GLU A 331 -10.81 -2.21 6.11
N TYR A 332 -9.63 -1.70 5.72
CA TYR A 332 -8.68 -1.12 6.68
C TYR A 332 -9.29 0.04 7.48
N GLU A 333 -10.17 0.83 6.84
CA GLU A 333 -10.88 1.96 7.45
C GLU A 333 -11.70 1.56 8.68
N ARG A 334 -12.13 0.29 8.75
CA ARG A 334 -12.87 -0.26 9.88
C ARG A 334 -12.01 -0.48 11.12
N TYR A 335 -10.68 -0.59 10.94
CA TYR A 335 -9.76 -1.02 11.99
C TYR A 335 -8.77 0.07 12.40
N THR A 336 -8.27 0.88 11.46
CA THR A 336 -7.07 1.69 11.68
C THR A 336 -7.18 2.66 12.84
N ASP A 337 -8.21 3.52 12.84
CA ASP A 337 -8.41 4.52 13.89
C ASP A 337 -8.64 3.88 15.26
N ALA A 338 -9.55 2.90 15.32
CA ALA A 338 -9.88 2.21 16.56
C ALA A 338 -8.68 1.47 17.15
N ALA A 339 -7.86 0.81 16.31
CA ALA A 339 -6.68 0.08 16.77
C ALA A 339 -5.58 1.02 17.30
N ILE A 340 -5.40 2.17 16.64
CA ILE A 340 -4.46 3.20 17.09
C ILE A 340 -4.94 3.79 18.43
N GLU A 341 -6.24 4.11 18.56
CA GLU A 341 -6.79 4.65 19.80
C GLU A 341 -6.63 3.68 20.98
N VAL A 342 -6.91 2.38 20.77
CA VAL A 342 -6.71 1.33 21.79
C VAL A 342 -5.25 1.26 22.21
N MET A 343 -4.32 1.31 21.26
CA MET A 343 -2.89 1.30 21.55
C MET A 343 -2.47 2.55 22.34
N ASP A 344 -2.88 3.74 21.91
CA ASP A 344 -2.52 5.00 22.55
C ASP A 344 -3.07 5.08 23.98
N HIS A 345 -4.27 4.55 24.22
CA HIS A 345 -4.81 4.40 25.56
C HIS A 345 -3.93 3.49 26.43
N ALA A 346 -3.55 2.32 25.91
CA ALA A 346 -2.67 1.38 26.63
C ALA A 346 -1.29 1.98 26.92
N VAL A 347 -0.72 2.78 26.01
CA VAL A 347 0.56 3.48 26.21
C VAL A 347 0.46 4.51 27.33
N ARG A 348 -0.64 5.28 27.39
CA ARG A 348 -0.89 6.26 28.45
C ARG A 348 -1.10 5.59 29.81
N ASP A 349 -1.89 4.54 29.86
CA ASP A 349 -2.15 3.78 31.09
C ASP A 349 -0.88 3.14 31.66
N ALA A 350 0.01 2.67 30.78
CA ALA A 350 1.29 2.10 31.16
C ALA A 350 2.30 3.16 31.65
N ASN A 351 2.10 4.44 31.31
CA ASN A 351 2.99 5.56 31.66
C ASN A 351 2.22 6.75 32.28
N PRO A 352 1.58 6.58 33.45
CA PRO A 352 0.82 7.65 34.08
C PRO A 352 1.79 8.75 34.57
N GLY A 353 1.84 9.90 33.88
CA GLY A 353 2.61 11.07 34.31
C GLY A 353 3.40 11.82 33.23
N VAL A 354 3.35 11.37 31.96
CA VAL A 354 3.94 12.09 30.82
C VAL A 354 2.82 12.79 30.05
N ASN A 355 2.50 14.04 30.42
CA ASN A 355 1.62 14.96 29.68
C ASN A 355 2.40 16.21 29.28
#